data_AF-A0A3B9YBW3-F1
#
_entry.id   AF-A0A3B9YBW3-F1
#
_cell.length_a   1.000
_cell.length_b   1.000
_cell.length_c   1.000
_cell.angle_alpha   90.00
_cell.angle_beta   90.00
_cell.angle_gamma   90.00
#
_symmetry.space_group_name_H-M   'P 1'
#
loop_
_entity.id
_entity.type
_entity.pdbx_description
1 polymer ?
#
loop_
_entity_poly.entity_id
_entity_poly.type
_entity_poly.pdbx_seq_one_letter_code
_entity_poly.pdbx_strand_id
1 'polypeptide(L)'
;MCYSCREALDAGNALFHAHGKSHEQENRRKKMENITWSDGIGSRGRNPFLLFVRGDEVIVFHGQNIPGVVVVRGTDYTKNGKWSHTTYRLELANGIRHIAGRDGWETGRFVEGLASAVGCKTPDTWADTATALGVSVPSAMELLRSWRPKAAEKLDEVEQSLAKLEEVSEQETDSVIVTVSFGSPSNRSIREGYWESPKGIQGYNAEIRLKDSGNGWVEGNIEVVGISGTVLSVKHSAGMHGGYYAVSVAVIPGTETEIPPFQTAREKAATERGLPENLFRAFNGDENRIREFMAKVARLDASKLDEHEFSCGRARKEAEVIRVSGDPDFFLGADPLEVCGYIEEVHSASNRPVDNPSNGDALRKAGLR
;
A
#
# COMPACT_ATOMS: atom_id res chain seq x y z
N MET A 1 46.45 -58.40 -92.04
CA MET A 1 46.58 -58.21 -90.58
C MET A 1 45.29 -57.56 -90.12
N CYS A 2 44.41 -58.34 -89.52
CA CYS A 2 44.11 -58.30 -88.07
C CYS A 2 42.98 -57.31 -87.77
N TYR A 3 41.75 -57.85 -87.67
CA TYR A 3 40.86 -57.83 -86.48
C TYR A 3 40.18 -56.45 -86.23
N SER A 4 38.92 -56.29 -85.86
CA SER A 4 37.79 -57.19 -85.55
C SER A 4 36.66 -56.31 -84.98
N CYS A 5 35.43 -56.58 -85.42
CA CYS A 5 34.16 -56.63 -84.63
C CYS A 5 33.62 -55.36 -83.93
N ARG A 6 32.38 -54.93 -84.26
CA ARG A 6 31.05 -55.30 -83.70
C ARG A 6 30.56 -54.21 -82.73
N GLU A 7 29.48 -53.48 -83.04
CA GLU A 7 28.04 -53.81 -82.96
C GLU A 7 27.40 -53.50 -81.60
N ALA A 8 26.13 -53.04 -81.71
CA ALA A 8 25.07 -52.84 -80.71
C ALA A 8 25.13 -51.55 -79.85
N LEU A 9 24.25 -50.56 -80.08
CA LEU A 9 22.82 -50.48 -79.69
C LEU A 9 22.60 -50.71 -78.19
N ASP A 10 22.29 -49.66 -77.43
CA ASP A 10 20.94 -49.53 -76.86
C ASP A 10 20.66 -48.14 -76.24
N ALA A 11 19.40 -47.75 -76.35
CA ALA A 11 18.81 -46.53 -75.82
C ALA A 11 18.52 -46.65 -74.31
N GLY A 12 18.54 -45.52 -73.58
CA GLY A 12 18.18 -45.55 -72.16
C GLY A 12 18.31 -44.21 -71.43
N ASN A 13 17.36 -43.31 -71.71
CA ASN A 13 16.68 -42.44 -70.75
C ASN A 13 17.31 -42.25 -69.35
N ALA A 14 17.85 -41.07 -69.06
CA ALA A 14 17.96 -40.54 -67.70
C ALA A 14 18.01 -39.00 -67.71
N LEU A 15 16.85 -38.38 -67.99
CA LEU A 15 16.50 -37.13 -67.33
C LEU A 15 16.45 -37.39 -65.81
N PHE A 16 16.86 -36.37 -65.03
CA PHE A 16 16.55 -36.08 -63.64
C PHE A 16 17.76 -35.93 -62.68
N HIS A 17 17.74 -34.76 -62.01
CA HIS A 17 18.38 -34.41 -60.75
C HIS A 17 19.88 -34.09 -60.73
N ALA A 18 20.22 -32.91 -61.24
CA ALA A 18 21.44 -32.23 -60.81
C ALA A 18 21.23 -30.74 -60.49
N HIS A 19 20.07 -30.33 -59.96
CA HIS A 19 19.84 -29.00 -59.39
C HIS A 19 18.94 -29.15 -58.15
N GLY A 20 19.53 -29.21 -56.94
CA GLY A 20 18.74 -29.33 -55.72
C GLY A 20 19.48 -29.71 -54.44
N LYS A 21 20.77 -29.39 -54.30
CA LYS A 21 21.53 -29.63 -53.05
C LYS A 21 22.16 -28.39 -52.40
N SER A 22 21.77 -27.18 -52.80
CA SER A 22 22.20 -25.95 -52.10
C SER A 22 21.11 -25.36 -51.20
N HIS A 23 19.83 -25.38 -51.60
CA HIS A 23 18.77 -24.72 -50.83
C HIS A 23 18.36 -25.43 -49.53
N GLU A 24 18.52 -26.76 -49.43
CA GLU A 24 18.07 -27.54 -48.26
C GLU A 24 19.06 -27.49 -47.09
N GLN A 25 20.37 -27.34 -47.37
CA GLN A 25 21.39 -27.06 -46.35
C GLN A 25 21.44 -25.59 -45.97
N GLU A 26 21.12 -24.67 -46.89
CA GLU A 26 21.08 -23.24 -46.62
C GLU A 26 19.83 -22.83 -45.80
N ASN A 27 18.69 -23.51 -46.00
CA ASN A 27 17.50 -23.36 -45.13
C ASN A 27 17.65 -23.96 -43.72
N ARG A 28 18.71 -24.75 -43.46
CA ARG A 28 19.05 -25.25 -42.12
C ARG A 28 19.95 -24.32 -41.31
N ARG A 29 20.52 -23.27 -41.91
CA ARG A 29 21.06 -22.12 -41.16
C ARG A 29 19.91 -21.22 -40.68
N LYS A 30 18.93 -21.82 -40.00
CA LYS A 30 17.98 -21.07 -39.16
C LYS A 30 18.80 -20.48 -38.01
N LYS A 31 18.89 -19.16 -38.02
CA LYS A 31 19.74 -18.34 -37.16
C LYS A 31 19.51 -18.69 -35.69
N MET A 32 20.41 -19.46 -35.09
CA MET A 32 20.43 -19.68 -33.64
C MET A 32 20.75 -18.36 -32.95
N GLU A 33 19.97 -18.02 -31.94
CA GLU A 33 20.11 -16.76 -31.22
C GLU A 33 21.05 -16.96 -30.03
N ASN A 34 22.08 -16.12 -29.92
CA ASN A 34 22.98 -16.11 -28.78
C ASN A 34 22.59 -14.98 -27.85
N ILE A 35 22.35 -15.29 -26.57
CA ILE A 35 22.03 -14.30 -25.54
C ILE A 35 23.00 -14.43 -24.37
N THR A 36 23.17 -13.35 -23.63
CA THR A 36 23.91 -13.34 -22.37
C THR A 36 22.98 -12.94 -21.24
N TRP A 37 22.92 -13.75 -20.18
CA TRP A 37 22.05 -13.50 -19.03
C TRP A 37 22.81 -13.71 -17.72
N SER A 38 22.46 -12.96 -16.68
CA SER A 38 23.11 -13.03 -15.37
C SER A 38 22.08 -13.33 -14.28
N ASP A 39 22.38 -14.31 -13.42
CA ASP A 39 21.57 -14.64 -12.23
C ASP A 39 21.85 -13.68 -11.04
N GLY A 40 22.44 -12.52 -11.32
CA GLY A 40 22.75 -11.50 -10.33
C GLY A 40 21.52 -10.85 -9.70
N ILE A 41 21.45 -10.95 -8.37
CA ILE A 41 20.47 -10.27 -7.51
C ILE A 41 20.54 -8.77 -7.78
N GLY A 42 19.38 -8.16 -8.04
CA GLY A 42 19.25 -6.72 -8.22
C GLY A 42 19.22 -5.96 -6.89
N SER A 43 19.40 -4.65 -6.95
CA SER A 43 19.22 -3.76 -5.78
C SER A 43 17.91 -4.06 -5.05
N ARG A 44 17.91 -3.92 -3.71
CA ARG A 44 16.84 -4.31 -2.78
C ARG A 44 16.52 -5.81 -2.72
N GLY A 45 17.42 -6.67 -3.21
CA GLY A 45 17.23 -8.13 -3.12
C GLY A 45 16.28 -8.70 -4.18
N ARG A 46 16.12 -8.01 -5.31
CA ARG A 46 15.22 -8.43 -6.39
C ARG A 46 15.78 -9.64 -7.12
N ASN A 47 15.01 -10.72 -7.19
CA ASN A 47 15.49 -11.95 -7.79
C ASN A 47 15.42 -11.84 -9.31
N PRO A 48 16.48 -12.23 -10.03
CA PRO A 48 16.44 -12.32 -11.47
C PRO A 48 15.66 -13.55 -11.91
N PHE A 49 15.11 -13.47 -13.11
CA PHE A 49 14.49 -14.59 -13.78
C PHE A 49 14.83 -14.58 -15.26
N LEU A 50 14.84 -15.77 -15.84
CA LEU A 50 14.89 -15.99 -17.28
C LEU A 50 13.88 -17.07 -17.63
N LEU A 51 12.95 -16.72 -18.52
CA LEU A 51 11.91 -17.61 -19.01
C LEU A 51 12.13 -17.86 -20.50
N PHE A 52 11.92 -19.09 -20.92
CA PHE A 52 11.84 -19.47 -22.33
C PHE A 52 10.41 -19.85 -22.67
N VAL A 53 9.90 -19.32 -23.77
CA VAL A 53 8.54 -19.58 -24.24
C VAL A 53 8.62 -20.35 -25.55
N ARG A 54 8.01 -21.53 -25.58
CA ARG A 54 7.93 -22.44 -26.73
C ARG A 54 6.46 -22.69 -27.05
N GLY A 55 5.90 -21.89 -27.94
CA GLY A 55 4.45 -21.94 -28.18
C GLY A 55 3.71 -21.57 -26.89
N ASP A 56 2.96 -22.52 -26.34
CA ASP A 56 2.18 -22.32 -25.10
C ASP A 56 2.91 -22.74 -23.81
N GLU A 57 4.10 -23.31 -23.93
CA GLU A 57 4.88 -23.80 -22.81
C GLU A 57 5.87 -22.73 -22.34
N VAL A 58 5.89 -22.46 -21.03
CA VAL A 58 6.87 -21.57 -20.40
C VAL A 58 7.81 -22.38 -19.52
N ILE A 59 9.11 -22.22 -19.73
CA ILE A 59 10.15 -22.98 -19.05
C ILE A 59 11.06 -22.00 -18.31
N VAL A 60 11.20 -22.22 -17.00
CA VAL A 60 12.09 -21.43 -16.15
C VAL A 60 13.53 -21.91 -16.32
N PHE A 61 14.46 -20.99 -16.54
CA PHE A 61 15.87 -21.32 -16.61
C PHE A 61 16.50 -21.43 -15.22
N HIS A 62 17.11 -22.57 -14.94
CA HIS A 62 17.79 -22.86 -13.67
C HIS A 62 19.32 -22.99 -13.80
N GLY A 63 19.92 -22.39 -14.84
CA GLY A 63 21.38 -22.43 -15.03
C GLY A 63 21.92 -23.68 -15.72
N GLN A 64 21.06 -24.53 -16.29
CA GLN A 64 21.44 -25.80 -16.92
C GLN A 64 20.88 -25.91 -18.35
N ASN A 65 21.46 -26.80 -19.15
CA ASN A 65 20.97 -27.08 -20.51
C ASN A 65 19.53 -27.59 -20.46
N ILE A 66 18.69 -27.12 -21.38
CA ILE A 66 17.31 -27.56 -21.54
C ILE A 66 17.18 -28.16 -22.94
N PRO A 67 17.05 -29.50 -23.07
CA PRO A 67 16.98 -30.17 -24.36
C PRO A 67 15.92 -29.56 -25.28
N GLY A 68 16.34 -29.18 -26.50
CA GLY A 68 15.47 -28.59 -27.50
C GLY A 68 15.07 -27.12 -27.27
N VAL A 69 15.62 -26.45 -26.25
CA VAL A 69 15.29 -25.06 -25.90
C VAL A 69 16.53 -24.19 -25.81
N VAL A 70 17.49 -24.55 -24.95
CA VAL A 70 18.71 -23.75 -24.74
C VAL A 70 19.91 -24.63 -24.40
N VAL A 71 21.07 -24.24 -24.93
CA VAL A 71 22.37 -24.80 -24.57
C VAL A 71 23.22 -23.71 -23.91
N VAL A 72 23.76 -24.00 -22.73
CA VAL A 72 24.74 -23.17 -22.05
C VAL A 72 26.10 -23.37 -22.72
N ARG A 73 26.60 -22.33 -23.38
CA ARG A 73 27.90 -22.32 -24.08
C ARG A 73 29.05 -22.01 -23.14
N GLY A 74 28.79 -21.26 -22.07
CA GLY A 74 29.79 -20.90 -21.09
C GLY A 74 29.16 -20.25 -19.86
N THR A 75 29.89 -20.33 -18.75
CA THR A 75 29.52 -19.73 -17.48
C THR A 75 30.70 -18.97 -16.92
N ASP A 76 30.45 -17.75 -16.46
CA ASP A 76 31.45 -16.87 -15.86
C ASP A 76 30.97 -16.49 -14.46
N TYR A 77 31.56 -17.10 -13.44
CA TYR A 77 31.22 -16.84 -12.04
C TYR A 77 32.00 -15.65 -11.48
N THR A 78 31.28 -14.73 -10.86
CA THR A 78 31.82 -13.55 -10.17
C THR A 78 31.51 -13.65 -8.68
N LYS A 79 32.55 -13.76 -7.85
CA LYS A 79 32.42 -13.78 -6.39
C LYS A 79 32.29 -12.37 -5.84
N ASN A 80 31.18 -12.06 -5.17
CA ASN A 80 30.91 -10.75 -4.57
C ASN A 80 30.01 -10.83 -3.32
N GLY A 81 30.25 -11.82 -2.44
CA GLY A 81 29.45 -12.04 -1.23
C GLY A 81 27.97 -12.29 -1.56
N LYS A 82 27.06 -11.53 -0.96
CA LYS A 82 25.61 -11.54 -1.25
C LYS A 82 25.29 -11.25 -2.73
N TRP A 83 26.19 -10.54 -3.43
CA TRP A 83 26.04 -10.13 -4.82
C TRP A 83 26.81 -11.05 -5.79
N SER A 84 27.29 -12.20 -5.31
CA SER A 84 27.92 -13.20 -6.18
C SER A 84 26.91 -13.68 -7.21
N HIS A 85 27.35 -13.87 -8.45
CA HIS A 85 26.49 -14.25 -9.55
C HIS A 85 27.25 -14.95 -10.66
N THR A 86 26.52 -15.61 -11.54
CA THR A 86 27.00 -16.31 -12.72
C THR A 86 26.40 -15.65 -13.95
N THR A 87 27.27 -15.28 -14.89
CA THR A 87 26.85 -14.85 -16.23
C THR A 87 26.89 -16.06 -17.16
N TYR A 88 25.76 -16.36 -17.79
CA TYR A 88 25.57 -17.45 -18.72
C TYR A 88 25.58 -16.93 -20.15
N ARG A 89 26.38 -17.57 -21.00
CA ARG A 89 26.35 -17.40 -22.45
C ARG A 89 25.50 -18.53 -23.01
N LEU A 90 24.36 -18.18 -23.59
CA LEU A 90 23.29 -19.12 -23.94
C LEU A 90 23.05 -19.10 -25.45
N GLU A 91 22.84 -20.28 -26.02
CA GLU A 91 22.41 -20.46 -27.41
C GLU A 91 21.01 -21.07 -27.45
N LEU A 92 20.06 -20.34 -28.04
CA LEU A 92 18.65 -20.71 -28.07
C LEU A 92 18.33 -21.48 -29.34
N ALA A 93 17.45 -22.47 -29.18
CA ALA A 93 16.82 -23.13 -30.31
C ALA A 93 15.94 -22.14 -31.09
N ASN A 94 15.80 -22.36 -32.39
CA ASN A 94 15.03 -21.47 -33.24
C ASN A 94 13.54 -21.45 -32.85
N GLY A 95 12.95 -20.25 -32.81
CA GLY A 95 11.54 -20.05 -32.44
C GLY A 95 11.27 -20.02 -30.94
N ILE A 96 12.31 -20.10 -30.10
CA ILE A 96 12.19 -19.87 -28.66
C ILE A 96 12.24 -18.38 -28.39
N ARG A 97 11.19 -17.84 -27.76
CA ARG A 97 11.21 -16.48 -27.23
C ARG A 97 11.78 -16.51 -25.81
N HIS A 98 12.60 -15.54 -25.45
CA HIS A 98 13.09 -15.40 -24.08
C HIS A 98 12.55 -14.13 -23.42
N ILE A 99 12.33 -14.20 -22.11
CA ILE A 99 11.99 -13.05 -21.28
C ILE A 99 12.97 -13.04 -20.11
N ALA A 100 13.84 -12.04 -20.10
CA ALA A 100 14.81 -11.83 -19.03
C ALA A 100 14.38 -10.63 -18.19
N GLY A 101 14.33 -10.81 -16.87
CA GLY A 101 13.89 -9.75 -15.98
C GLY A 101 14.36 -9.94 -14.55
N ARG A 102 13.84 -9.07 -13.68
CA ARG A 102 13.99 -9.15 -12.22
C ARG A 102 12.64 -8.85 -11.60
N ASP A 103 12.43 -9.29 -10.38
CA ASP A 103 11.27 -8.87 -9.59
C ASP A 103 11.13 -7.33 -9.58
N GLY A 104 9.89 -6.86 -9.41
CA GLY A 104 9.52 -5.44 -9.43
C GLY A 104 10.35 -4.56 -8.49
N TRP A 105 10.57 -3.30 -8.88
CA TRP A 105 11.31 -2.33 -8.07
C TRP A 105 10.49 -1.87 -6.86
N GLU A 106 9.21 -1.59 -7.06
CA GLU A 106 8.34 -0.99 -6.04
C GLU A 106 7.79 -2.07 -5.10
N THR A 107 7.27 -3.16 -5.66
CA THR A 107 6.53 -4.17 -4.89
C THR A 107 7.30 -5.46 -4.66
N GLY A 108 8.44 -5.65 -5.33
CA GLY A 108 9.16 -6.93 -5.35
C GLY A 108 8.35 -8.07 -5.98
N ARG A 109 7.25 -7.78 -6.68
CA ARG A 109 6.39 -8.80 -7.30
C ARG A 109 6.90 -9.20 -8.67
N PHE A 110 6.66 -10.45 -9.02
CA PHE A 110 7.00 -11.00 -10.34
C PHE A 110 6.27 -10.26 -11.47
N VAL A 111 4.97 -9.98 -11.34
CA VAL A 111 4.16 -9.35 -12.39
C VAL A 111 4.66 -7.96 -12.78
N GLU A 112 5.11 -7.16 -11.81
CA GLU A 112 5.75 -5.85 -12.07
C GLU A 112 7.08 -6.03 -12.81
N GLY A 113 7.87 -7.03 -12.41
CA GLY A 113 9.10 -7.42 -13.09
C GLY A 113 8.89 -7.87 -14.53
N LEU A 114 7.84 -8.67 -14.76
CA LEU A 114 7.42 -9.15 -16.06
C LEU A 114 6.98 -7.99 -16.96
N ALA A 115 6.20 -7.06 -16.40
CA ALA A 115 5.78 -5.84 -17.10
C ALA A 115 6.97 -5.02 -17.60
N SER A 116 7.96 -4.81 -16.72
CA SER A 116 9.20 -4.12 -17.07
C SER A 116 10.05 -4.88 -18.09
N ALA A 117 10.05 -6.21 -18.07
CA ALA A 117 10.82 -7.04 -18.98
C ALA A 117 10.21 -7.08 -20.39
N VAL A 118 8.87 -7.03 -20.48
CA VAL A 118 8.13 -7.13 -21.75
C VAL A 118 7.76 -5.74 -22.30
N GLY A 119 7.81 -4.70 -21.47
CA GLY A 119 7.46 -3.33 -21.86
C GLY A 119 5.95 -3.07 -21.91
N CYS A 120 5.18 -3.71 -21.00
CA CYS A 120 3.73 -3.54 -20.89
C CYS A 120 3.33 -2.93 -19.54
N LYS A 121 2.04 -2.60 -19.40
CA LYS A 121 1.45 -2.24 -18.09
C LYS A 121 1.53 -3.45 -17.16
N THR A 122 1.70 -3.22 -15.86
CA THR A 122 1.68 -4.28 -14.84
C THR A 122 0.46 -5.19 -15.01
N PRO A 123 0.67 -6.49 -15.24
CA PRO A 123 -0.41 -7.46 -15.28
C PRO A 123 -1.06 -7.58 -13.91
N ASP A 124 -2.34 -7.25 -13.84
CA ASP A 124 -3.11 -7.30 -12.60
C ASP A 124 -4.09 -8.50 -12.58
N THR A 125 -4.32 -9.15 -13.73
CA THR A 125 -5.20 -10.33 -13.88
C THR A 125 -4.46 -11.55 -14.46
N TRP A 126 -5.09 -12.73 -14.42
CA TRP A 126 -4.55 -13.91 -15.10
C TRP A 126 -4.48 -13.73 -16.61
N ALA A 127 -5.47 -13.06 -17.20
CA ALA A 127 -5.51 -12.76 -18.64
C ALA A 127 -4.37 -11.84 -19.08
N ASP A 128 -4.10 -10.78 -18.31
CA ASP A 128 -2.98 -9.86 -18.60
C ASP A 128 -1.64 -10.58 -18.46
N THR A 129 -1.52 -11.43 -17.44
CA THR A 129 -0.28 -12.18 -17.16
C THR A 129 0.00 -13.17 -18.30
N ALA A 130 -1.02 -13.90 -18.74
CA ALA A 130 -0.93 -14.81 -19.88
C ALA A 130 -0.55 -14.06 -21.17
N THR A 131 -1.15 -12.89 -21.40
CA THR A 131 -0.83 -12.02 -22.55
C THR A 131 0.63 -11.55 -22.53
N ALA A 132 1.14 -11.11 -21.37
CA ALA A 132 2.53 -10.70 -21.22
C ALA A 132 3.51 -11.87 -21.41
N LEU A 133 3.15 -13.06 -20.91
CA LEU A 133 3.88 -14.31 -21.15
C LEU A 133 3.69 -14.88 -22.55
N GLY A 134 2.75 -14.34 -23.34
CA GLY A 134 2.45 -14.80 -24.70
C GLY A 134 1.98 -16.26 -24.75
N VAL A 135 1.26 -16.71 -23.70
CA VAL A 135 0.72 -18.07 -23.57
C VAL A 135 -0.75 -18.02 -23.15
N SER A 136 -1.40 -19.17 -23.10
CA SER A 136 -2.76 -19.34 -22.62
C SER A 136 -2.85 -19.15 -21.11
N VAL A 137 -4.03 -18.76 -20.63
CA VAL A 137 -4.29 -18.58 -19.20
C VAL A 137 -4.01 -19.86 -18.39
N PRO A 138 -4.46 -21.07 -18.80
CA PRO A 138 -4.12 -22.29 -18.08
C PRO A 138 -2.62 -22.54 -17.94
N SER A 139 -1.85 -22.30 -19.00
CA SER A 139 -0.40 -22.49 -18.99
C SER A 139 0.31 -21.46 -18.10
N ALA A 140 -0.16 -20.22 -18.08
CA ALA A 140 0.32 -19.20 -17.14
C ALA A 140 0.03 -19.58 -15.68
N MET A 141 -1.17 -20.12 -15.42
CA MET A 141 -1.57 -20.60 -14.09
C MET A 141 -0.71 -21.76 -13.61
N GLU A 142 -0.50 -22.78 -14.44
CA GLU A 142 0.33 -23.94 -14.13
C GLU A 142 1.78 -23.54 -13.82
N LEU A 143 2.36 -22.65 -14.63
CA LEU A 143 3.68 -22.09 -14.41
C LEU A 143 3.77 -21.37 -13.05
N LEU A 144 2.87 -20.42 -12.80
CA LEU A 144 2.96 -19.60 -11.60
C LEU A 144 2.67 -20.40 -10.33
N ARG A 145 1.75 -21.37 -10.38
CA ARG A 145 1.48 -22.25 -9.23
C ARG A 145 2.67 -23.13 -8.87
N SER A 146 3.39 -23.63 -9.88
CA SER A 146 4.57 -24.48 -9.64
C SER A 146 5.81 -23.69 -9.23
N TRP A 147 6.06 -22.53 -9.84
CA TRP A 147 7.29 -21.77 -9.63
C TRP A 147 7.18 -20.65 -8.57
N ARG A 148 6.03 -19.96 -8.51
CA ARG A 148 5.79 -18.78 -7.66
C ARG A 148 4.39 -18.85 -7.02
N PRO A 149 4.10 -19.81 -6.12
CA PRO A 149 2.76 -20.04 -5.59
C PRO A 149 2.14 -18.79 -4.95
N LYS A 150 2.93 -18.01 -4.21
CA LYS A 150 2.47 -16.73 -3.61
C LYS A 150 2.05 -15.66 -4.63
N ALA A 151 2.63 -15.69 -5.83
CA ALA A 151 2.21 -14.78 -6.90
C ALA A 151 0.89 -15.26 -7.52
N ALA A 152 0.73 -16.58 -7.68
CA ALA A 152 -0.51 -17.19 -8.13
C ALA A 152 -1.67 -16.95 -7.15
N GLU A 153 -1.45 -17.12 -5.84
CA GLU A 153 -2.44 -16.85 -4.79
C GLU A 153 -2.99 -15.42 -4.89
N LYS A 154 -2.13 -14.42 -5.11
CA LYS A 154 -2.56 -13.03 -5.25
C LYS A 154 -3.39 -12.77 -6.51
N LEU A 155 -3.07 -13.43 -7.62
CA LEU A 155 -3.88 -13.33 -8.84
C LEU A 155 -5.23 -14.03 -8.64
N ASP A 156 -5.24 -15.17 -7.94
CA ASP A 156 -6.48 -15.86 -7.56
C ASP A 156 -7.36 -15.00 -6.64
N GLU A 157 -6.78 -14.27 -5.68
CA GLU A 157 -7.49 -13.29 -4.83
C GLU A 157 -8.11 -12.15 -5.65
N VAL A 158 -7.39 -11.64 -6.66
CA VAL A 158 -7.89 -10.58 -7.54
C VAL A 158 -9.08 -11.08 -8.37
N GLU A 159 -8.97 -12.24 -9.02
CA GLU A 159 -10.10 -12.82 -9.77
C GLU A 159 -11.31 -13.08 -8.87
N GLN A 160 -11.10 -13.63 -7.67
CA GLN A 160 -12.20 -13.84 -6.72
C GLN A 160 -12.86 -12.54 -6.30
N SER A 161 -12.07 -11.47 -6.12
CA SER A 161 -12.60 -10.15 -5.78
C SER A 161 -13.39 -9.55 -6.93
N LEU A 162 -12.92 -9.72 -8.18
CA LEU A 162 -13.63 -9.28 -9.37
C LEU A 162 -14.94 -10.06 -9.56
N ALA A 163 -14.92 -11.39 -9.40
CA ALA A 163 -16.12 -12.23 -9.49
C ALA A 163 -17.17 -11.85 -8.43
N LYS A 164 -16.74 -11.56 -7.19
CA LYS A 164 -17.63 -11.08 -6.12
C LYS A 164 -18.25 -9.73 -6.45
N LEU A 165 -17.52 -8.83 -7.13
CA LEU A 165 -18.07 -7.54 -7.54
C LEU A 165 -19.10 -7.71 -8.66
N GLU A 166 -18.88 -8.64 -9.57
CA GLU A 166 -19.83 -8.96 -10.64
C GLU A 166 -21.14 -9.54 -10.08
N GLU A 167 -21.07 -10.45 -9.10
CA GLU A 167 -22.24 -11.03 -8.42
C GLU A 167 -23.04 -9.98 -7.62
N VAL A 168 -22.38 -8.97 -7.04
CA VAL A 168 -23.05 -7.85 -6.35
C VAL A 168 -23.69 -6.88 -7.35
N SER A 169 -23.18 -6.79 -8.58
CA SER A 169 -23.70 -5.86 -9.61
C SER A 169 -25.01 -6.31 -10.28
N GLU A 170 -25.46 -7.54 -10.05
CA GLU A 170 -26.79 -8.01 -10.47
C GLU A 170 -27.94 -7.42 -9.62
N GLN A 171 -27.61 -6.66 -8.55
CA GLN A 171 -28.55 -5.79 -7.86
C GLN A 171 -28.32 -4.34 -8.33
N GLU A 172 -29.15 -3.88 -9.28
CA GLU A 172 -29.14 -2.53 -9.86
C GLU A 172 -29.23 -1.42 -8.80
N THR A 173 -28.10 -1.06 -8.22
CA THR A 173 -27.86 0.26 -7.65
C THR A 173 -26.49 0.71 -8.14
N ASP A 174 -26.46 1.82 -8.86
CA ASP A 174 -25.23 2.38 -9.45
C ASP A 174 -24.23 2.72 -8.34
N SER A 175 -23.34 1.77 -8.04
CA SER A 175 -22.28 1.99 -7.07
C SER A 175 -21.22 2.93 -7.65
N VAL A 176 -20.80 3.91 -6.86
CA VAL A 176 -19.76 4.88 -7.23
C VAL A 176 -18.50 4.56 -6.45
N ILE A 177 -17.38 4.42 -7.15
CA ILE A 177 -16.08 4.16 -6.52
C ILE A 177 -15.42 5.51 -6.18
N VAL A 178 -15.20 5.74 -4.89
CA VAL A 178 -14.51 6.91 -4.35
C VAL A 178 -13.19 6.48 -3.73
N THR A 179 -12.13 7.25 -3.94
CA THR A 179 -10.83 6.99 -3.31
C THR A 179 -10.57 8.00 -2.20
N VAL A 180 -10.54 7.52 -0.94
CA VAL A 180 -10.18 8.30 0.23
C VAL A 180 -8.68 8.22 0.40
N SER A 181 -8.00 9.35 0.23
CA SER A 181 -6.53 9.41 0.27
C SER A 181 -6.06 10.28 1.44
N PHE A 182 -5.21 9.74 2.30
CA PHE A 182 -4.75 10.42 3.52
C PHE A 182 -3.36 9.94 3.94
N GLY A 183 -2.59 10.81 4.60
CA GLY A 183 -1.25 10.49 5.07
C GLY A 183 -0.36 11.72 5.22
N SER A 184 0.92 11.47 5.48
CA SER A 184 1.93 12.50 5.80
C SER A 184 1.50 13.48 6.91
N PRO A 185 0.97 13.00 8.06
CA PRO A 185 0.58 13.89 9.14
C PRO A 185 1.79 14.59 9.77
N SER A 186 1.53 15.74 10.40
CA SER A 186 2.51 16.37 11.27
C SER A 186 2.69 15.58 12.56
N ASN A 187 3.83 15.69 13.25
CA ASN A 187 4.03 15.08 14.57
C ASN A 187 2.97 15.51 15.60
N ARG A 188 2.43 16.73 15.45
CA ARG A 188 1.31 17.19 16.27
C ARG A 188 0.04 16.39 15.97
N SER A 189 -0.32 16.24 14.69
CA SER A 189 -1.49 15.49 14.26
C SER A 189 -1.42 14.01 14.67
N ILE A 190 -0.23 13.40 14.60
CA ILE A 190 -0.02 12.02 15.08
C ILE A 190 -0.33 11.92 16.58
N ARG A 191 0.19 12.87 17.40
CA ARG A 191 -0.11 12.93 18.83
C ARG A 191 -1.59 13.19 19.13
N GLU A 192 -2.29 13.83 18.20
CA GLU A 192 -3.74 14.08 18.23
C GLU A 192 -4.57 12.87 17.78
N GLY A 193 -3.95 11.72 17.52
CA GLY A 193 -4.68 10.51 17.15
C GLY A 193 -5.06 10.46 15.67
N TYR A 194 -4.36 11.20 14.79
CA TYR A 194 -4.65 11.24 13.35
C TYR A 194 -4.86 9.86 12.72
N TRP A 195 -4.10 8.84 13.14
CA TRP A 195 -4.21 7.48 12.62
C TRP A 195 -5.41 6.70 13.14
N GLU A 196 -6.02 7.13 14.24
CA GLU A 196 -7.24 6.56 14.81
C GLU A 196 -8.49 7.29 14.33
N SER A 197 -8.38 8.59 14.05
CA SER A 197 -9.53 9.41 13.65
C SER A 197 -10.15 8.94 12.33
N PRO A 198 -11.47 9.09 12.15
CA PRO A 198 -12.14 8.82 10.89
C PRO A 198 -11.59 9.65 9.74
N LYS A 199 -11.86 9.20 8.52
CA LYS A 199 -11.51 9.93 7.29
C LYS A 199 -12.76 10.11 6.45
N GLY A 200 -13.12 11.36 6.17
CA GLY A 200 -14.31 11.68 5.38
C GLY A 200 -14.22 11.18 3.94
N ILE A 201 -15.34 10.73 3.39
CA ILE A 201 -15.49 10.36 2.00
C ILE A 201 -15.91 11.61 1.23
N GLN A 202 -15.06 12.09 0.32
CA GLN A 202 -15.34 13.32 -0.41
C GLN A 202 -16.62 13.21 -1.24
N GLY A 203 -17.50 14.21 -1.13
CA GLY A 203 -18.76 14.29 -1.85
C GLY A 203 -19.95 13.62 -1.16
N TYR A 204 -19.75 12.93 -0.04
CA TYR A 204 -20.80 12.23 0.70
C TYR A 204 -20.74 12.59 2.19
N ASN A 205 -21.89 12.55 2.87
CA ASN A 205 -21.94 12.65 4.33
C ASN A 205 -21.59 11.30 4.96
N ALA A 206 -20.35 10.85 4.74
CA ALA A 206 -19.87 9.54 5.16
C ALA A 206 -18.38 9.56 5.47
N GLU A 207 -17.92 8.57 6.22
CA GLU A 207 -16.52 8.44 6.61
C GLU A 207 -16.10 6.98 6.73
N ILE A 208 -14.79 6.74 6.63
CA ILE A 208 -14.18 5.46 6.92
C ILE A 208 -13.59 5.46 8.33
N ARG A 209 -13.77 4.33 9.03
CA ARG A 209 -13.28 4.13 10.40
C ARG A 209 -12.51 2.82 10.51
N LEU A 210 -11.64 2.75 11.51
CA LEU A 210 -11.06 1.48 11.95
C LEU A 210 -12.05 0.74 12.85
N LYS A 211 -12.23 -0.56 12.62
CA LYS A 211 -12.97 -1.45 13.53
C LYS A 211 -12.18 -1.71 14.81
N ASP A 212 -10.87 -1.95 14.65
CA ASP A 212 -9.91 -2.14 15.72
C ASP A 212 -8.70 -1.22 15.50
N SER A 213 -8.44 -0.31 16.44
CA SER A 213 -7.32 0.62 16.36
C SER A 213 -5.95 -0.07 16.39
N GLY A 214 -5.85 -1.29 16.92
CA GLY A 214 -4.60 -2.05 17.01
C GLY A 214 -4.10 -2.63 15.68
N ASN A 215 -5.00 -2.84 14.71
CA ASN A 215 -4.68 -3.52 13.43
C ASN A 215 -4.38 -2.55 12.28
N GLY A 216 -4.50 -1.24 12.49
CA GLY A 216 -4.20 -0.21 11.49
C GLY A 216 -5.09 -0.25 10.25
N TRP A 217 -4.76 0.57 9.24
CA TRP A 217 -5.57 0.72 8.02
C TRP A 217 -5.28 -0.40 7.01
N VAL A 218 -5.96 -1.54 7.17
CA VAL A 218 -5.84 -2.73 6.31
C VAL A 218 -7.19 -3.21 5.78
N GLU A 219 -7.17 -3.93 4.65
CA GLU A 219 -8.35 -4.57 4.07
C GLU A 219 -8.98 -5.52 5.10
N GLY A 220 -10.24 -5.26 5.49
CA GLY A 220 -10.97 -6.00 6.51
C GLY A 220 -11.10 -5.30 7.88
N ASN A 221 -10.17 -4.40 8.22
CA ASN A 221 -10.22 -3.62 9.46
C ASN A 221 -10.84 -2.23 9.28
N ILE A 222 -11.30 -1.90 8.08
CA ILE A 222 -11.96 -0.63 7.77
C ILE A 222 -13.46 -0.88 7.59
N GLU A 223 -14.26 0.03 8.11
CA GLU A 223 -15.70 0.09 7.87
C GLU A 223 -16.10 1.45 7.27
N VAL A 224 -17.18 1.44 6.49
CA VAL A 224 -17.80 2.63 5.90
C VAL A 224 -18.99 2.98 6.78
N VAL A 225 -19.06 4.23 7.23
CA VAL A 225 -20.10 4.74 8.14
C VAL A 225 -20.76 5.95 7.52
N GLY A 226 -22.08 6.05 7.67
CA GLY A 226 -22.88 7.17 7.13
C GLY A 226 -23.37 6.95 5.69
N ILE A 227 -22.95 5.88 5.02
CA ILE A 227 -23.48 5.46 3.71
C ILE A 227 -23.30 3.95 3.54
N SER A 228 -24.17 3.30 2.76
CA SER A 228 -23.96 1.90 2.39
C SER A 228 -22.80 1.81 1.41
N GLY A 229 -21.77 1.04 1.78
CA GLY A 229 -20.59 0.88 0.96
C GLY A 229 -19.67 -0.25 1.42
N THR A 230 -18.74 -0.61 0.56
CA THR A 230 -17.72 -1.63 0.81
C THR A 230 -16.34 -1.12 0.43
N VAL A 231 -15.35 -1.44 1.26
CA VAL A 231 -13.95 -1.17 0.96
C VAL A 231 -13.46 -2.18 -0.08
N LEU A 232 -13.00 -1.68 -1.21
CA LEU A 232 -12.53 -2.50 -2.33
C LEU A 232 -11.04 -2.82 -2.23
N SER A 233 -10.22 -1.82 -1.89
CA SER A 233 -8.78 -2.00 -1.73
C SER A 233 -8.15 -0.94 -0.85
N VAL A 234 -7.02 -1.29 -0.24
CA VAL A 234 -6.19 -0.38 0.56
C VAL A 234 -4.76 -0.43 0.03
N LYS A 235 -4.29 0.69 -0.52
CA LYS A 235 -2.91 0.85 -0.96
C LYS A 235 -2.14 1.69 0.05
N HIS A 236 -1.09 1.10 0.62
CA HIS A 236 -0.15 1.80 1.49
C HIS A 236 1.16 2.08 0.76
N SER A 237 1.62 3.32 0.85
CA SER A 237 2.95 3.74 0.41
C SER A 237 3.77 4.14 1.63
N ALA A 238 4.89 3.47 1.86
CA ALA A 238 5.78 3.79 2.96
C ALA A 238 6.34 5.23 2.81
N GLY A 239 6.43 5.94 3.92
CA GLY A 239 6.93 7.33 3.95
C GLY A 239 7.11 7.84 5.37
N MET A 240 7.53 9.09 5.49
CA MET A 240 7.71 9.75 6.79
C MET A 240 6.38 9.74 7.58
N HIS A 241 6.46 9.54 8.90
CA HIS A 241 5.32 9.63 9.83
C HIS A 241 4.19 8.60 9.60
N GLY A 242 4.48 7.45 9.00
CA GLY A 242 3.51 6.37 8.77
C GLY A 242 3.09 6.21 7.31
N GLY A 243 3.54 7.11 6.43
CA GLY A 243 3.33 7.01 4.99
C GLY A 243 1.98 7.55 4.51
N TYR A 244 1.50 6.99 3.41
CA TYR A 244 0.29 7.42 2.72
C TYR A 244 -0.62 6.24 2.42
N TYR A 245 -1.92 6.42 2.62
CA TYR A 245 -2.95 5.45 2.34
C TYR A 245 -3.90 5.98 1.27
N ALA A 246 -4.23 5.11 0.32
CA ALA A 246 -5.32 5.31 -0.62
C ALA A 246 -6.30 4.15 -0.45
N VAL A 247 -7.49 4.45 0.05
CA VAL A 247 -8.56 3.48 0.30
C VAL A 247 -9.64 3.68 -0.75
N SER A 248 -9.85 2.68 -1.59
CA SER A 248 -10.95 2.71 -2.57
C SER A 248 -12.20 2.10 -1.95
N VAL A 249 -13.30 2.82 -2.01
CA VAL A 249 -14.58 2.46 -1.43
C VAL A 249 -15.65 2.53 -2.51
N ALA A 250 -16.41 1.45 -2.69
CA ALA A 250 -17.65 1.49 -3.44
C ALA A 250 -18.76 1.96 -2.50
N VAL A 251 -19.42 3.06 -2.84
CA VAL A 251 -20.57 3.59 -2.10
C VAL A 251 -21.82 3.56 -2.96
N ILE A 252 -22.98 3.45 -2.33
CA ILE A 252 -24.28 3.52 -3.00
C ILE A 252 -24.91 4.87 -2.68
N PRO A 253 -24.87 5.86 -3.60
CA PRO A 253 -25.46 7.18 -3.40
C PRO A 253 -26.95 7.08 -3.05
N GLY A 254 -27.46 7.96 -2.18
CA GLY A 254 -28.87 7.95 -1.75
C GLY A 254 -29.17 7.04 -0.56
N THR A 255 -28.15 6.38 0.01
CA THR A 255 -28.25 5.56 1.23
C THR A 255 -27.61 6.24 2.44
N GLU A 256 -27.51 7.58 2.41
CA GLU A 256 -26.88 8.34 3.49
C GLU A 256 -27.67 8.23 4.80
N THR A 257 -26.95 8.06 5.90
CA THR A 257 -27.50 7.96 7.26
C THR A 257 -26.77 8.93 8.19
N GLU A 258 -27.33 9.19 9.38
CA GLU A 258 -26.63 9.99 10.38
C GLU A 258 -25.34 9.29 10.82
N ILE A 259 -24.23 10.04 10.81
CA ILE A 259 -22.94 9.55 11.28
C ILE A 259 -22.96 9.53 12.81
N PRO A 260 -22.87 8.36 13.47
CA PRO A 260 -22.80 8.29 14.93
C PRO A 260 -21.56 9.01 15.44
N PRO A 261 -21.55 9.62 16.64
CA PRO A 261 -20.36 10.28 17.16
C PRO A 261 -19.18 9.30 17.26
N PHE A 262 -18.00 9.75 16.83
CA PHE A 262 -16.75 9.01 16.97
C PHE A 262 -16.05 9.45 18.26
N GLN A 263 -15.46 8.50 18.98
CA GLN A 263 -14.57 8.76 20.10
C GLN A 263 -13.27 8.00 19.91
N THR A 264 -12.13 8.65 20.15
CA THR A 264 -10.84 7.96 20.14
C THR A 264 -10.74 6.97 21.32
N ALA A 265 -9.86 5.97 21.21
CA ALA A 265 -9.63 5.02 22.31
C ALA A 265 -9.19 5.75 23.60
N ARG A 266 -8.45 6.85 23.42
CA ARG A 266 -7.99 7.73 24.50
C ARG A 266 -9.13 8.55 25.12
N GLU A 267 -10.03 9.12 24.33
CA GLU A 267 -11.23 9.83 24.83
C GLU A 267 -12.14 8.90 25.61
N LYS A 268 -12.36 7.69 25.10
CA LYS A 268 -13.13 6.66 25.78
C LYS A 268 -12.51 6.32 27.13
N ALA A 269 -11.19 6.11 27.17
CA ALA A 269 -10.47 5.85 28.41
C ALA A 269 -10.54 7.04 29.40
N ALA A 270 -10.39 8.28 28.92
CA ALA A 270 -10.51 9.47 29.77
C ALA A 270 -11.92 9.58 30.39
N THR A 271 -12.96 9.34 29.58
CA THR A 271 -14.37 9.37 30.01
C THR A 271 -14.66 8.27 31.03
N GLU A 272 -14.24 7.03 30.78
CA GLU A 272 -14.39 5.90 31.71
C GLU A 272 -13.68 6.15 33.05
N ARG A 273 -12.59 6.92 33.04
CA ARG A 273 -11.79 7.25 34.22
C ARG A 273 -12.20 8.56 34.90
N GLY A 274 -13.14 9.32 34.32
CA GLY A 274 -13.60 10.61 34.83
C GLY A 274 -12.52 11.69 34.85
N LEU A 275 -11.54 11.63 33.94
CA LEU A 275 -10.44 12.59 33.85
C LEU A 275 -10.62 13.54 32.66
N PRO A 276 -10.18 14.81 32.76
CA PRO A 276 -10.21 15.74 31.62
C PRO A 276 -9.37 15.22 30.44
N GLU A 277 -9.97 15.19 29.25
CA GLU A 277 -9.35 14.64 28.03
C GLU A 277 -8.05 15.37 27.66
N ASN A 278 -8.05 16.70 27.77
CA ASN A 278 -6.88 17.53 27.51
C ASN A 278 -5.68 17.16 28.40
N LEU A 279 -5.92 16.86 29.68
CA LEU A 279 -4.87 16.41 30.60
C LEU A 279 -4.46 14.96 30.32
N PHE A 280 -5.41 14.09 30.00
CA PHE A 280 -5.12 12.71 29.59
C PHE A 280 -4.21 12.67 28.37
N ARG A 281 -4.39 13.61 27.45
CA ARG A 281 -3.49 13.82 26.31
C ARG A 281 -2.11 14.36 26.74
N ALA A 282 -2.06 15.44 27.51
CA ALA A 282 -0.81 16.12 27.88
C ALA A 282 0.12 15.24 28.73
N PHE A 283 -0.44 14.36 29.56
CA PHE A 283 0.29 13.44 30.43
C PHE A 283 0.41 12.03 29.86
N ASN A 284 0.11 11.84 28.58
CA ASN A 284 0.16 10.54 27.91
C ASN A 284 -0.65 9.41 28.59
N GLY A 285 -1.73 9.75 29.30
CA GLY A 285 -2.56 8.80 30.03
C GLY A 285 -2.02 8.38 31.40
N ASP A 286 -0.97 9.03 31.91
CA ASP A 286 -0.49 8.79 33.28
C ASP A 286 -1.48 9.38 34.29
N GLU A 287 -2.39 8.53 34.78
CA GLU A 287 -3.44 8.90 35.74
C GLU A 287 -2.87 9.56 37.01
N ASN A 288 -1.70 9.12 37.49
CA ASN A 288 -1.12 9.66 38.72
C ASN A 288 -0.65 11.10 38.51
N ARG A 289 0.06 11.35 37.39
CA ARG A 289 0.50 12.70 37.04
C ARG A 289 -0.66 13.65 36.77
N ILE A 290 -1.72 13.16 36.12
CA ILE A 290 -2.93 13.97 35.87
C ILE A 290 -3.56 14.40 37.19
N ARG A 291 -3.77 13.46 38.11
CA ARG A 291 -4.37 13.76 39.43
C ARG A 291 -3.47 14.68 40.27
N GLU A 292 -2.16 14.47 40.22
CA GLU A 292 -1.19 15.33 40.90
C GLU A 292 -1.23 16.76 40.33
N PHE A 293 -1.23 16.90 39.01
CA PHE A 293 -1.37 18.19 38.35
C PHE A 293 -2.69 18.89 38.71
N MET A 294 -3.82 18.18 38.65
CA MET A 294 -5.12 18.72 39.07
C MET A 294 -5.10 19.21 40.53
N ALA A 295 -4.43 18.48 41.42
CA ALA A 295 -4.26 18.88 42.81
C ALA A 295 -3.36 20.12 42.97
N LYS A 296 -2.31 20.26 42.16
CA LYS A 296 -1.48 21.48 42.10
C LYS A 296 -2.29 22.68 41.60
N VAL A 297 -3.09 22.51 40.54
CA VAL A 297 -3.96 23.56 39.98
C VAL A 297 -5.01 24.01 41.00
N ALA A 298 -5.61 23.09 41.75
CA ALA A 298 -6.57 23.42 42.79
C ALA A 298 -5.99 24.26 43.95
N ARG A 299 -4.67 24.18 44.19
CA ARG A 299 -3.95 24.97 45.21
C ARG A 299 -3.39 26.28 44.68
N LEU A 300 -3.38 26.46 43.36
CA LEU A 300 -2.83 27.65 42.71
C LEU A 300 -3.72 28.86 43.01
N ASP A 301 -3.11 29.95 43.47
CA ASP A 301 -3.80 31.22 43.67
C ASP A 301 -3.89 31.98 42.34
N ALA A 302 -4.92 31.66 41.56
CA ALA A 302 -5.10 32.24 40.24
C ALA A 302 -5.32 33.76 40.23
N SER A 303 -5.68 34.37 41.37
CA SER A 303 -5.83 35.83 41.49
C SER A 303 -4.50 36.59 41.37
N LYS A 304 -3.38 35.89 41.56
CA LYS A 304 -2.02 36.43 41.46
C LYS A 304 -1.37 36.22 40.10
N LEU A 305 -2.06 35.53 39.18
CA LEU A 305 -1.59 35.34 37.81
C LEU A 305 -1.80 36.66 37.06
N ASP A 306 -0.74 37.13 36.43
CA ASP A 306 -0.81 38.24 35.48
C ASP A 306 -1.44 37.75 34.17
N GLU A 307 -2.59 38.32 33.79
CA GLU A 307 -3.34 37.92 32.59
C GLU A 307 -2.53 38.13 31.29
N HIS A 308 -1.68 39.17 31.24
CA HIS A 308 -0.86 39.45 30.08
C HIS A 308 0.28 38.43 29.95
N GLU A 309 1.00 38.16 31.03
CA GLU A 309 2.08 37.16 31.02
C GLU A 309 1.54 35.74 30.82
N PHE A 310 0.37 35.45 31.38
CA PHE A 310 -0.30 34.17 31.25
C PHE A 310 -0.98 33.95 29.87
N SER A 311 -1.20 35.00 29.09
CA SER A 311 -1.67 34.87 27.69
C SER A 311 -0.54 34.83 26.66
N CYS A 312 0.68 35.24 27.03
CA CYS A 312 1.77 35.48 26.08
C CYS A 312 2.81 34.35 25.96
N GLY A 313 2.50 33.29 25.22
CA GLY A 313 3.50 32.31 24.74
C GLY A 313 4.04 31.36 25.83
N ARG A 314 4.66 30.25 25.37
CA ARG A 314 5.00 29.09 26.24
C ARG A 314 5.87 29.46 27.45
N ALA A 315 6.99 30.15 27.21
CA ALA A 315 8.00 30.40 28.24
C ALA A 315 7.50 31.36 29.35
N ARG A 316 6.66 32.35 28.99
CA ARG A 316 6.10 33.30 29.97
C ARG A 316 4.98 32.66 30.77
N LYS A 317 4.10 31.88 30.12
CA LYS A 317 3.10 31.05 30.80
C LYS A 317 3.74 30.14 31.86
N GLU A 318 4.82 29.45 31.49
CA GLU A 318 5.55 28.58 32.39
C GLU A 318 6.15 29.34 33.57
N ALA A 319 6.90 30.40 33.29
CA ALA A 319 7.57 31.21 34.31
C ALA A 319 6.57 31.84 35.28
N GLU A 320 5.42 32.31 34.79
CA GLU A 320 4.39 32.95 35.60
C GLU A 320 3.69 31.96 36.54
N VAL A 321 3.34 30.77 36.04
CA VAL A 321 2.75 29.72 36.87
C VAL A 321 3.74 29.22 37.92
N ILE A 322 5.02 29.06 37.56
CA ILE A 322 6.07 28.68 38.52
C ILE A 322 6.26 29.78 39.57
N ARG A 323 6.25 31.07 39.17
CA ARG A 323 6.38 32.21 40.08
C ARG A 323 5.25 32.25 41.10
N VAL A 324 4.00 32.03 40.67
CA VAL A 324 2.83 32.10 41.55
C VAL A 324 2.67 30.85 42.41
N SER A 325 2.94 29.66 41.86
CA SER A 325 2.87 28.41 42.62
C SER A 325 4.04 28.20 43.57
N GLY A 326 5.21 28.77 43.27
CA GLY A 326 6.48 28.49 43.96
C GLY A 326 7.05 27.10 43.68
N ASP A 327 6.48 26.35 42.72
CA ASP A 327 6.87 24.99 42.38
C ASP A 327 7.55 24.94 41.00
N PRO A 328 8.87 24.68 40.92
CA PRO A 328 9.57 24.60 39.64
C PRO A 328 9.15 23.38 38.80
N ASP A 329 8.53 22.37 39.39
CA ASP A 329 8.03 21.17 38.69
C ASP A 329 6.50 21.15 38.64
N PHE A 330 5.87 22.34 38.60
CA PHE A 330 4.41 22.47 38.59
C PHE A 330 3.75 21.67 37.46
N PHE A 331 4.37 21.68 36.28
CA PHE A 331 3.84 21.04 35.06
C PHE A 331 4.14 19.55 34.96
N LEU A 332 4.95 18.96 35.85
CA LEU A 332 5.27 17.53 35.89
C LEU A 332 5.77 16.98 34.53
N GLY A 333 6.50 17.81 33.80
CA GLY A 333 7.03 17.52 32.46
C GLY A 333 6.02 17.62 31.30
N ALA A 334 4.78 18.06 31.53
CA ALA A 334 3.84 18.37 30.46
C ALA A 334 4.13 19.73 29.82
N ASP A 335 3.75 19.90 28.55
CA ASP A 335 3.88 21.18 27.84
C ASP A 335 2.90 22.20 28.44
N PRO A 336 3.37 23.37 28.93
CA PRO A 336 2.52 24.42 29.48
C PRO A 336 1.38 24.84 28.53
N LEU A 337 1.61 24.82 27.22
CA LEU A 337 0.57 25.15 26.25
C LEU A 337 -0.55 24.10 26.16
N GLU A 338 -0.27 22.85 26.50
CA GLU A 338 -1.25 21.75 26.45
C GLU A 338 -2.10 21.67 27.73
N VAL A 339 -1.62 22.22 28.87
CA VAL A 339 -2.30 22.10 30.17
C VAL A 339 -2.80 23.41 30.77
N CYS A 340 -2.29 24.59 30.38
CA CYS A 340 -2.75 25.87 30.94
C CYS A 340 -4.23 26.16 30.67
N GLY A 341 -4.81 25.62 29.59
CA GLY A 341 -6.26 25.75 29.34
C GLY A 341 -7.12 25.16 30.46
N TYR A 342 -6.64 24.11 31.13
CA TYR A 342 -7.33 23.55 32.30
C TYR A 342 -7.26 24.49 33.52
N ILE A 343 -6.15 25.22 33.69
CA ILE A 343 -6.00 26.22 34.75
C ILE A 343 -7.02 27.35 34.55
N GLU A 344 -7.16 27.83 33.31
CA GLU A 344 -8.15 28.84 32.93
C GLU A 344 -9.57 28.34 33.22
N GLU A 345 -9.90 27.11 32.83
CA GLU A 345 -11.23 26.53 33.00
C GLU A 345 -11.63 26.42 34.49
N VAL A 346 -10.78 25.86 35.34
CA VAL A 346 -11.05 25.65 36.77
C VAL A 346 -11.23 26.98 37.51
N HIS A 347 -10.40 27.97 37.20
CA HIS A 347 -10.38 29.25 37.92
C HIS A 347 -11.34 30.29 37.32
N SER A 348 -11.66 30.21 36.03
CA SER A 348 -12.71 31.04 35.42
C SER A 348 -14.12 30.57 35.79
N ALA A 349 -14.32 29.26 35.98
CA ALA A 349 -15.59 28.72 36.49
C ALA A 349 -15.88 29.17 37.92
N SER A 350 -14.84 29.40 38.72
CA SER A 350 -14.94 29.85 40.12
C SER A 350 -15.23 31.36 40.27
N ASN A 351 -15.08 32.14 39.20
CA ASN A 351 -15.24 33.61 39.20
C ASN A 351 -16.54 34.11 38.54
N ARG A 352 -17.49 33.24 38.20
CA ARG A 352 -18.82 33.71 37.78
C ARG A 352 -19.56 34.25 39.00
N PRO A 353 -19.97 35.53 39.02
CA PRO A 353 -20.90 36.01 40.03
C PRO A 353 -22.17 35.18 39.90
N VAL A 354 -22.62 34.61 41.02
CA VAL A 354 -23.94 34.00 41.11
C VAL A 354 -24.94 35.12 40.83
N ASP A 355 -25.50 35.14 39.62
CA ASP A 355 -26.63 36.00 39.30
C ASP A 355 -27.79 35.60 40.22
N ASN A 356 -27.92 36.34 41.32
CA ASN A 356 -29.14 36.34 42.12
C ASN A 356 -30.30 36.69 41.18
N PRO A 357 -31.38 35.88 41.12
CA PRO A 357 -32.52 36.19 40.28
C PRO A 357 -33.30 37.37 40.89
N SER A 358 -32.83 38.60 40.66
CA SER A 358 -33.53 39.80 41.09
C SER A 358 -34.56 40.22 40.04
N ASN A 359 -35.83 39.97 40.34
CA ASN A 359 -36.95 40.90 40.14
C ASN A 359 -37.13 41.57 38.76
N GLY A 360 -36.90 40.86 37.65
CA GLY A 360 -37.23 41.37 36.31
C GLY A 360 -38.71 41.25 35.90
N ASP A 361 -39.52 40.48 36.64
CA ASP A 361 -40.83 40.00 36.13
C ASP A 361 -42.07 40.69 36.74
N ALA A 362 -41.87 41.72 37.57
CA ALA A 362 -42.98 42.44 38.21
C ALA A 362 -43.48 43.67 37.41
N LEU A 363 -42.69 44.22 36.49
CA LEU A 363 -43.05 45.47 35.79
C LEU A 363 -43.72 45.29 34.43
N ARG A 364 -43.69 44.10 33.82
CA ARG A 364 -44.46 43.80 32.60
C ARG A 364 -45.94 43.47 32.85
N LYS A 365 -46.35 43.29 34.12
CA LYS A 365 -47.76 43.04 34.50
C LYS A 365 -48.60 44.30 34.71
N ALA A 366 -48.04 45.51 34.59
CA ALA A 366 -48.75 46.76 34.88
C ALA A 366 -49.36 47.48 33.66
N GLY A 367 -49.22 46.95 32.43
CA GLY A 367 -50.06 47.33 31.29
C GLY A 367 -50.21 48.83 31.01
N LEU A 368 -49.13 49.61 31.04
CA LEU A 368 -49.13 51.01 30.61
C LEU A 368 -48.04 51.19 29.54
N ARG A 369 -48.48 51.72 28.39
CA ARG A 369 -47.67 51.97 27.19
C ARG A 369 -46.59 53.01 27.42
#